data_AF-A0A964VFC4-F1
#
_entry.id   AF-A0A964VFC4-F1
#
_cell.length_a   1.000
_cell.length_b   1.000
_cell.length_c   1.000
_cell.angle_alpha   90.00
_cell.angle_beta   90.00
_cell.angle_gamma   90.00
#
_symmetry.space_group_name_H-M   'P 1'
#
loop_
_entity.id
_entity.type
_entity.pdbx_description
1 polymer ?
#
loop_
_entity_poly.entity_id
_entity_poly.type
_entity_poly.pdbx_seq_one_letter_code
_entity_poly.pdbx_strand_id
1 'polypeptide(L)'
;MSSIPRLLRALILLGSLGLPTTAAAQSVVERTPNLSGGWTGVPGTAHFNFLHRFEHGDAPTRKVSNYPTFLMGYTPVRGLLIAANYATNSDLVPSYPNEWEFLARWGAPVGRVRVAVTGSYNLAAESVDGEATARLGSEKVALIGVARGFSQAFGGDASFALGGGALVALHPNFALAADVVTLLDREGDDGEELAWSAGAQIRIPSTPHTLSLHVTNTNTATLQGSSRGGDEMRGGFEFTVPLTLSRWFGGGAAAAAADGVDMTDRDTVVVTIRDFEFSPASVTIRPGATVVWVNDGGIAHTATAAGTFDTGMIAPRARARYTFRQAGEHAYLCTPHPFMKGRIVVRGGDQ
;
A
#
# COMPACT_ATOMS: atom_id res chain seq x y z
N MET A 1 -13.87 32.18 16.68
CA MET A 1 -13.14 30.91 16.91
C MET A 1 -14.17 29.79 16.81
N SER A 2 -14.27 29.22 15.61
CA SER A 2 -15.42 28.47 15.13
C SER A 2 -15.30 26.99 15.48
N SER A 3 -16.38 26.48 16.07
CA SER A 3 -16.65 25.08 16.42
C SER A 3 -16.67 24.18 15.19
N ILE A 4 -15.81 23.15 15.19
CA ILE A 4 -15.87 22.04 14.24
C ILE A 4 -17.11 21.18 14.57
N PRO A 5 -18.04 20.90 13.64
CA PRO A 5 -19.30 20.24 13.97
C PRO A 5 -19.12 18.73 14.26
N ARG A 6 -19.97 18.24 15.17
CA ARG A 6 -20.08 16.86 15.68
C ARG A 6 -20.37 15.77 14.62
N LEU A 7 -20.40 16.10 13.33
CA LEU A 7 -20.64 15.13 12.25
C LEU A 7 -19.48 14.13 12.03
N LEU A 8 -18.26 14.46 12.45
CA LEU A 8 -17.09 13.60 12.24
C LEU A 8 -17.06 12.33 13.13
N ARG A 9 -17.91 12.26 14.17
CA ARG A 9 -17.93 11.11 15.11
C ARG A 9 -18.85 9.95 14.68
N ALA A 10 -19.75 10.16 13.72
CA ALA A 10 -20.75 9.16 13.33
C ALA A 10 -20.28 8.17 12.25
N LEU A 11 -19.13 8.40 11.61
CA LEU A 11 -18.63 7.59 10.48
C LEU A 11 -17.74 6.40 10.89
N ILE A 12 -17.53 6.16 12.19
CA ILE A 12 -16.58 5.14 12.69
C ILE A 12 -17.23 3.76 12.92
N LEU A 13 -18.55 3.59 12.79
CA LEU A 13 -19.24 2.43 13.39
C LEU A 13 -19.98 1.45 12.48
N LEU A 14 -19.73 1.39 11.17
CA LEU A 14 -20.28 0.30 10.35
C LEU A 14 -19.29 -0.24 9.32
N GLY A 15 -19.04 -1.56 9.36
CA GLY A 15 -18.52 -2.28 8.21
C GLY A 15 -17.60 -3.48 8.46
N SER A 16 -17.83 -4.29 9.49
CA SER A 16 -17.10 -5.55 9.70
C SER A 16 -17.88 -6.75 9.15
N LEU A 17 -17.79 -7.03 7.85
CA LEU A 17 -18.14 -8.34 7.29
C LEU A 17 -17.18 -8.73 6.14
N GLY A 18 -16.31 -9.70 6.44
CA GLY A 18 -15.90 -10.80 5.55
C GLY A 18 -15.05 -10.50 4.31
N LEU A 19 -13.71 -10.60 4.46
CA LEU A 19 -12.71 -11.30 3.61
C LEU A 19 -11.30 -10.81 4.03
N PRO A 20 -10.25 -11.67 4.00
CA PRO A 20 -8.95 -11.37 4.62
C PRO A 20 -8.32 -10.09 4.06
N THR A 21 -8.15 -9.10 4.94
CA THR A 21 -7.83 -7.70 4.65
C THR A 21 -6.35 -7.40 4.40
N THR A 22 -5.45 -8.36 4.64
CA THR A 22 -4.00 -8.08 4.74
C THR A 22 -3.25 -8.10 3.41
N ALA A 23 -3.83 -8.61 2.33
CA ALA A 23 -3.21 -8.58 1.00
C ALA A 23 -3.40 -7.22 0.28
N ALA A 24 -4.39 -6.41 0.67
CA ALA A 24 -4.85 -5.24 -0.08
C ALA A 24 -4.02 -3.94 0.14
N ALA A 25 -3.02 -3.96 1.02
CA ALA A 25 -2.20 -2.77 1.32
C ALA A 25 -1.07 -2.52 0.31
N GLN A 26 -0.82 -3.46 -0.60
CA GLN A 26 0.39 -3.47 -1.41
C GLN A 26 0.07 -3.15 -2.88
N SER A 27 0.32 -1.90 -3.29
CA SER A 27 -0.07 -1.36 -4.60
C SER A 27 0.63 -2.04 -5.78
N VAL A 28 1.95 -2.27 -5.68
CA VAL A 28 2.80 -2.59 -6.83
C VAL A 28 2.68 -4.05 -7.30
N VAL A 29 2.38 -4.99 -6.39
CA VAL A 29 2.02 -6.38 -6.78
C VAL A 29 0.60 -6.49 -7.33
N GLU A 30 -0.15 -5.40 -7.27
CA GLU A 30 -1.49 -5.29 -7.81
C GLU A 30 -1.56 -4.45 -9.08
N ARG A 31 -0.46 -3.95 -9.63
CA ARG A 31 -0.52 -3.16 -10.85
C ARG A 31 0.74 -3.28 -11.68
N THR A 32 0.63 -2.91 -12.95
CA THR A 32 1.76 -2.79 -13.84
C THR A 32 2.32 -1.35 -13.75
N PRO A 33 3.53 -1.06 -14.25
CA PRO A 33 4.15 0.26 -14.04
C PRO A 33 3.34 1.46 -14.55
N ASN A 34 2.53 1.33 -15.60
CA ASN A 34 1.74 2.45 -16.15
C ASN A 34 0.23 2.37 -15.83
N LEU A 35 -0.27 1.21 -15.43
CA LEU A 35 -1.70 1.03 -15.14
C LEU A 35 -1.97 1.13 -13.65
N SER A 36 -3.11 1.70 -13.28
CA SER A 36 -3.49 1.80 -11.87
C SER A 36 -3.80 0.45 -11.21
N GLY A 37 -4.20 -0.53 -12.02
CA GLY A 37 -4.68 -1.86 -11.59
C GLY A 37 -5.96 -1.82 -10.76
N GLY A 38 -6.64 -0.67 -10.70
CA GLY A 38 -7.81 -0.46 -9.85
C GLY A 38 -7.51 -0.49 -8.35
N TRP A 39 -6.23 -0.32 -7.96
CA TRP A 39 -5.82 -0.38 -6.57
C TRP A 39 -6.34 0.85 -5.78
N THR A 40 -6.95 0.59 -4.63
CA THR A 40 -7.52 1.62 -3.74
C THR A 40 -6.90 1.62 -2.34
N GLY A 41 -5.99 0.69 -2.04
CA GLY A 41 -5.39 0.54 -0.71
C GLY A 41 -6.35 0.01 0.38
N VAL A 42 -5.87 0.06 1.63
CA VAL A 42 -6.60 -0.40 2.83
C VAL A 42 -7.23 0.77 3.57
N PRO A 43 -8.48 0.65 4.06
CA PRO A 43 -9.13 1.70 4.86
C PRO A 43 -8.26 2.24 6.00
N GLY A 44 -8.32 3.55 6.23
CA GLY A 44 -7.56 4.24 7.28
C GLY A 44 -6.06 4.41 7.00
N THR A 45 -5.61 4.09 5.79
CA THR A 45 -4.19 4.18 5.40
C THR A 45 -3.94 5.35 4.47
N ALA A 46 -2.94 6.17 4.79
CA ALA A 46 -2.34 7.12 3.88
C ALA A 46 -1.24 6.42 3.07
N HIS A 47 -1.08 6.79 1.81
CA HIS A 47 -0.12 6.16 0.91
C HIS A 47 0.82 7.21 0.37
N PHE A 48 2.11 6.92 0.42
CA PHE A 48 3.12 7.68 -0.29
C PHE A 48 3.80 6.75 -1.29
N ASN A 49 3.64 7.01 -2.58
CA ASN A 49 4.37 6.29 -3.60
C ASN A 49 5.37 7.24 -4.23
N PHE A 50 6.62 6.78 -4.31
CA PHE A 50 7.68 7.49 -5.01
C PHE A 50 8.02 6.72 -6.28
N LEU A 51 7.49 7.18 -7.41
CA LEU A 51 7.91 6.75 -8.73
C LEU A 51 9.07 7.63 -9.17
N HIS A 52 10.15 7.02 -9.65
CA HIS A 52 11.26 7.75 -10.22
C HIS A 52 11.71 7.07 -11.51
N ARG A 53 11.66 7.83 -12.60
CA ARG A 53 12.15 7.40 -13.91
C ARG A 53 13.35 8.24 -14.32
N PHE A 54 14.24 7.62 -15.08
CA PHE A 54 15.52 8.16 -15.47
C PHE A 54 15.70 7.95 -16.97
N GLU A 55 16.25 8.96 -17.62
CA GLU A 55 16.67 8.91 -19.01
C GLU A 55 18.16 9.22 -19.07
N HIS A 56 18.88 8.51 -19.93
CA HIS A 56 20.31 8.74 -20.13
C HIS A 56 20.51 9.42 -21.48
N GLY A 57 20.85 10.70 -21.44
CA GLY A 57 21.17 11.46 -22.65
C GLY A 57 22.49 10.98 -23.26
N ASP A 58 22.55 10.99 -24.58
CA ASP A 58 23.72 10.57 -25.33
C ASP A 58 24.93 11.50 -25.17
N ALA A 59 26.05 11.05 -25.73
CA ALA A 59 27.24 11.89 -25.91
C ALA A 59 26.89 13.17 -26.72
N PRO A 60 27.51 14.33 -26.42
CA PRO A 60 28.61 14.51 -25.45
C PRO A 60 28.15 14.72 -24.01
N THR A 61 26.86 14.97 -23.78
CA THR A 61 26.37 15.43 -22.46
C THR A 61 26.34 14.33 -21.41
N ARG A 62 26.01 13.08 -21.79
CA ARG A 62 25.91 11.91 -20.87
C ARG A 62 25.09 12.21 -19.62
N LYS A 63 24.04 13.03 -19.78
CA LYS A 63 23.26 13.56 -18.67
C LYS A 63 22.25 12.52 -18.23
N VAL A 64 22.10 12.32 -16.92
CA VAL A 64 20.95 11.59 -16.37
C VAL A 64 19.85 12.61 -16.06
N SER A 65 18.77 12.55 -16.81
CA SER A 65 17.55 13.33 -16.56
C SER A 65 16.62 12.54 -15.65
N ASN A 66 16.00 13.25 -14.69
CA ASN A 66 15.22 12.66 -13.61
C ASN A 66 13.76 13.11 -13.73
N TYR A 67 12.84 12.15 -13.65
CA TYR A 67 11.40 12.35 -13.78
C TYR A 67 10.68 11.70 -12.59
N PRO A 68 10.71 12.33 -11.41
CA PRO A 68 10.01 11.80 -10.24
C PRO A 68 8.53 12.17 -10.27
N THR A 69 7.68 11.21 -9.87
CA THR A 69 6.25 11.41 -9.61
C THR A 69 5.94 10.90 -8.21
N PHE A 70 5.30 11.75 -7.40
CA PHE A 70 4.87 11.42 -6.05
C PHE A 70 3.37 11.24 -6.01
N LEU A 71 2.90 10.08 -5.56
CA LEU A 71 1.49 9.89 -5.19
C LEU A 71 1.35 10.08 -3.69
N MET A 72 0.47 10.98 -3.29
CA MET A 72 0.00 11.13 -1.91
C MET A 72 -1.48 10.77 -1.87
N GLY A 73 -1.83 9.69 -1.19
CA GLY A 73 -3.19 9.15 -1.16
C GLY A 73 -3.71 8.87 0.23
N TYR A 74 -5.02 8.79 0.37
CA TYR A 74 -5.71 8.34 1.57
C TYR A 74 -6.90 7.48 1.21
N THR A 75 -7.03 6.34 1.89
CA THR A 75 -8.16 5.42 1.73
C THR A 75 -9.11 5.59 2.93
N PRO A 76 -10.08 6.52 2.91
CA PRO A 76 -10.97 6.75 4.06
C PRO A 76 -11.85 5.54 4.38
N VAL A 77 -12.38 4.89 3.33
CA VAL A 77 -13.29 3.76 3.42
C VAL A 77 -12.90 2.69 2.42
N ARG A 78 -13.44 1.48 2.59
CA ARG A 78 -13.13 0.35 1.72
C ARG A 78 -13.48 0.68 0.27
N GLY A 79 -12.50 0.51 -0.62
CA GLY A 79 -12.69 0.70 -2.05
C GLY A 79 -12.65 2.15 -2.50
N LEU A 80 -12.35 3.14 -1.65
CA LEU A 80 -12.22 4.53 -2.07
C LEU A 80 -10.82 5.06 -1.75
N LEU A 81 -10.08 5.48 -2.77
CA LEU A 81 -8.82 6.21 -2.68
C LEU A 81 -9.04 7.66 -3.12
N ILE A 82 -8.59 8.62 -2.33
CA ILE A 82 -8.46 10.02 -2.71
C ILE A 82 -6.98 10.34 -2.74
N ALA A 83 -6.45 10.89 -3.83
CA ALA A 83 -5.02 11.11 -3.96
C ALA A 83 -4.68 12.34 -4.82
N ALA A 84 -3.41 12.72 -4.78
CA ALA A 84 -2.79 13.64 -5.72
C ALA A 84 -1.49 13.03 -6.24
N ASN A 85 -1.28 13.09 -7.54
CA ASN A 85 0.01 12.90 -8.17
C ASN A 85 0.68 14.26 -8.35
N TYR A 86 1.98 14.32 -8.06
CA TYR A 86 2.84 15.46 -8.35
C TYR A 86 4.08 15.01 -9.10
N ALA A 87 4.18 15.36 -10.39
CA ALA A 87 5.37 15.13 -11.19
C ALA A 87 6.22 16.40 -11.26
N THR A 88 7.50 16.29 -10.90
CA THR A 88 8.37 17.48 -10.81
C THR A 88 9.05 17.86 -12.13
N ASN A 89 8.92 17.00 -13.13
CA ASN A 89 9.47 17.17 -14.45
C ASN A 89 8.52 16.41 -15.38
N SER A 90 7.53 17.12 -15.92
CA SER A 90 6.52 16.57 -16.81
C SER A 90 6.73 17.10 -18.22
N ASP A 91 6.68 16.22 -19.21
CA ASP A 91 6.66 16.56 -20.64
C ASP A 91 5.22 16.65 -21.20
N LEU A 92 4.20 16.56 -20.33
CA LEU A 92 2.79 16.55 -20.74
C LEU A 92 2.41 17.79 -21.54
N VAL A 93 2.69 18.97 -20.98
CA VAL A 93 2.41 20.28 -21.60
C VAL A 93 3.69 21.10 -21.55
N PRO A 94 4.27 21.52 -22.69
CA PRO A 94 5.59 22.16 -22.73
C PRO A 94 5.76 23.41 -21.85
N SER A 95 4.67 24.15 -21.59
CA SER A 95 4.68 25.35 -20.75
C SER A 95 4.64 25.06 -19.24
N TYR A 96 4.38 23.82 -18.83
CA TYR A 96 4.20 23.43 -17.43
C TYR A 96 5.17 22.28 -17.08
N PRO A 97 6.39 22.60 -16.60
CA PRO A 97 7.38 21.58 -16.25
C PRO A 97 6.98 20.75 -15.03
N ASN A 98 5.94 21.17 -14.30
CA ASN A 98 5.40 20.48 -13.14
C ASN A 98 3.93 20.16 -13.38
N GLU A 99 3.52 18.97 -12.97
CA GLU A 99 2.17 18.47 -13.19
C GLU A 99 1.56 18.03 -11.87
N TRP A 100 0.35 18.52 -11.62
CA TRP A 100 -0.51 18.08 -10.53
C TRP A 100 -1.74 17.41 -11.10
N GLU A 101 -2.04 16.21 -10.63
CA GLU A 101 -3.28 15.52 -10.92
C GLU A 101 -3.97 15.14 -9.61
N PHE A 102 -5.14 15.71 -9.36
CA PHE A 102 -5.97 15.36 -8.21
C PHE A 102 -6.97 14.30 -8.63
N LEU A 103 -7.09 13.22 -7.86
CA LEU A 103 -7.89 12.07 -8.27
C LEU A 103 -8.68 11.45 -7.13
N ALA A 104 -9.83 10.87 -7.49
CA ALA A 104 -10.56 9.94 -6.66
C ALA A 104 -10.80 8.65 -7.44
N ARG A 105 -10.52 7.51 -6.81
CA ARG A 105 -10.73 6.19 -7.37
C ARG A 105 -11.63 5.37 -6.49
N TRP A 106 -12.70 4.87 -7.06
CA TRP A 106 -13.57 3.89 -6.42
C TRP A 106 -13.41 2.51 -7.08
N GLY A 107 -13.29 1.46 -6.29
CA GLY A 107 -13.09 0.10 -6.77
C GLY A 107 -13.86 -0.93 -5.95
N ALA A 108 -14.40 -1.94 -6.65
CA ALA A 108 -15.19 -3.00 -6.06
C ALA A 108 -15.06 -4.31 -6.85
N PRO A 109 -15.25 -5.48 -6.21
CA PRO A 109 -15.40 -6.74 -6.93
C PRO A 109 -16.79 -6.85 -7.57
N VAL A 110 -16.84 -7.33 -8.82
CA VAL A 110 -18.06 -7.70 -9.56
C VAL A 110 -17.87 -9.13 -10.06
N GLY A 111 -18.42 -10.10 -9.32
CA GLY A 111 -18.17 -11.52 -9.57
C GLY A 111 -16.68 -11.87 -9.43
N ARG A 112 -16.07 -12.37 -10.50
CA ARG A 112 -14.62 -12.70 -10.55
C ARG A 112 -13.73 -11.54 -11.00
N VAL A 113 -14.32 -10.42 -11.39
CA VAL A 113 -13.59 -9.26 -11.91
C VAL A 113 -13.51 -8.21 -10.82
N ARG A 114 -12.36 -7.56 -10.66
CA ARG A 114 -12.25 -6.33 -9.89
C ARG A 114 -12.37 -5.16 -10.85
N VAL A 115 -13.30 -4.26 -10.58
CA VAL A 115 -13.50 -3.05 -11.38
C VAL A 115 -13.14 -1.83 -10.56
N ALA A 116 -12.66 -0.79 -11.24
CA ALA A 116 -12.47 0.51 -10.63
C ALA A 116 -12.79 1.62 -11.62
N VAL A 117 -13.23 2.76 -11.09
CA VAL A 117 -13.41 4.01 -11.83
C VAL A 117 -12.59 5.08 -11.13
N THR A 118 -11.76 5.78 -11.89
CA THR A 118 -11.00 6.95 -11.46
C THR A 118 -11.56 8.16 -12.17
N GLY A 119 -11.82 9.23 -11.43
CA GLY A 119 -11.97 10.57 -11.97
C GLY A 119 -10.84 11.44 -11.48
N SER A 120 -10.24 12.24 -12.35
CA SER A 120 -9.16 13.16 -11.99
C SER A 120 -9.27 14.49 -12.70
N TYR A 121 -8.53 15.47 -12.19
CA TYR A 121 -8.32 16.75 -12.83
C TYR A 121 -6.82 17.05 -12.91
N ASN A 122 -6.34 17.30 -14.12
CA ASN A 122 -4.96 17.63 -14.41
C ASN A 122 -4.78 19.15 -14.53
N LEU A 123 -3.91 19.74 -13.72
CA LEU A 123 -3.69 21.18 -13.75
C LEU A 123 -2.86 21.66 -14.94
N ALA A 124 -1.91 20.85 -15.41
CA ALA A 124 -1.04 21.26 -16.53
C ALA A 124 -1.80 21.28 -17.86
N ALA A 125 -2.68 20.29 -18.07
CA ALA A 125 -3.52 20.19 -19.26
C ALA A 125 -4.91 20.84 -19.12
N GLU A 126 -5.25 21.39 -17.95
CA GLU A 126 -6.59 21.89 -17.63
C GLU A 126 -7.72 20.89 -17.97
N SER A 127 -7.46 19.61 -17.71
CA SER A 127 -8.28 18.50 -18.22
C SER A 127 -9.01 17.76 -17.11
N VAL A 128 -10.29 17.46 -17.35
CA VAL A 128 -11.05 16.44 -16.62
C VAL A 128 -10.79 15.10 -17.28
N ASP A 129 -10.18 14.20 -16.51
CA ASP A 129 -9.75 12.90 -16.99
C ASP A 129 -10.48 11.78 -16.25
N GLY A 130 -10.58 10.61 -16.89
CA GLY A 130 -11.20 9.44 -16.30
C GLY A 130 -10.56 8.14 -16.73
N GLU A 131 -10.63 7.13 -15.87
CA GLU A 131 -10.20 5.76 -16.17
C GLU A 131 -11.24 4.75 -15.65
N ALA A 132 -11.71 3.87 -16.52
CA ALA A 132 -12.36 2.62 -16.12
C ALA A 132 -11.33 1.49 -16.20
N THR A 133 -11.20 0.72 -15.11
CA THR A 133 -10.32 -0.44 -15.03
C THR A 133 -11.12 -1.70 -14.80
N ALA A 134 -10.76 -2.77 -15.50
CA ALA A 134 -11.19 -4.13 -15.21
C ALA A 134 -9.97 -5.02 -15.01
N ARG A 135 -9.94 -5.77 -13.91
CA ARG A 135 -8.91 -6.74 -13.60
C ARG A 135 -9.51 -8.11 -13.39
N LEU A 136 -9.01 -9.08 -14.14
CA LEU A 136 -9.41 -10.49 -14.05
C LEU A 136 -8.18 -11.33 -13.71
N GLY A 137 -8.35 -12.33 -12.85
CA GLY A 137 -7.33 -13.34 -12.64
C GLY A 137 -7.21 -13.80 -11.21
N SER A 138 -6.09 -14.46 -10.92
CA SER A 138 -5.74 -15.04 -9.63
C SER A 138 -4.52 -14.33 -9.03
N GLU A 139 -4.04 -14.83 -7.90
CA GLU A 139 -2.77 -14.39 -7.31
C GLU A 139 -1.55 -14.78 -8.16
N LYS A 140 -1.66 -15.81 -9.01
CA LYS A 140 -0.55 -16.25 -9.88
C LYS A 140 -0.47 -15.49 -11.19
N VAL A 141 -1.62 -15.23 -11.81
CA VAL A 141 -1.71 -14.54 -13.10
C VAL A 141 -2.90 -13.61 -13.07
N ALA A 142 -2.69 -12.36 -13.44
CA ALA A 142 -3.76 -11.37 -13.59
C ALA A 142 -3.61 -10.60 -14.90
N LEU A 143 -4.75 -10.28 -15.50
CA LEU A 143 -4.89 -9.40 -16.65
C LEU A 143 -5.62 -8.13 -16.21
N ILE A 144 -5.21 -7.01 -16.77
CA ILE A 144 -5.74 -5.67 -16.51
C ILE A 144 -6.13 -5.09 -17.87
N GLY A 145 -7.32 -4.52 -17.98
CA GLY A 145 -7.74 -3.70 -19.10
C GLY A 145 -8.17 -2.33 -18.59
N VAL A 146 -7.82 -1.28 -19.33
CA VAL A 146 -8.21 0.09 -19.03
C VAL A 146 -8.82 0.78 -20.23
N ALA A 147 -9.77 1.67 -19.97
CA ALA A 147 -10.25 2.66 -20.91
C ALA A 147 -10.16 4.03 -20.24
N ARG A 148 -9.55 4.99 -20.93
CA ARG A 148 -9.32 6.34 -20.43
C ARG A 148 -9.93 7.37 -21.37
N GLY A 149 -10.37 8.49 -20.82
CA GLY A 149 -10.85 9.64 -21.57
C GLY A 149 -10.33 10.92 -20.95
N PHE A 150 -10.02 11.89 -21.81
CA PHE A 150 -9.41 13.17 -21.45
C PHE A 150 -10.20 14.30 -22.13
N SER A 151 -10.62 15.32 -21.39
CA SER A 151 -11.32 16.44 -21.99
C SER A 151 -10.40 17.38 -22.78
N GLN A 152 -9.13 17.49 -22.35
CA GLN A 152 -8.06 18.24 -23.00
C GLN A 152 -6.79 17.40 -22.94
N ALA A 153 -6.59 16.52 -23.94
CA ALA A 153 -5.44 15.62 -23.96
C ALA A 153 -4.18 16.40 -24.32
N PHE A 154 -3.17 16.36 -23.44
CA PHE A 154 -1.88 17.00 -23.65
C PHE A 154 -1.98 18.52 -23.89
N GLY A 155 -3.02 19.17 -23.35
CA GLY A 155 -3.33 20.58 -23.57
C GLY A 155 -3.98 20.90 -24.92
N GLY A 156 -4.40 19.87 -25.67
CA GLY A 156 -5.12 19.97 -26.93
C GLY A 156 -6.57 19.50 -26.84
N ASP A 157 -7.04 18.84 -27.89
CA ASP A 157 -8.41 18.35 -28.01
C ASP A 157 -8.70 17.13 -27.12
N ALA A 158 -9.99 16.79 -26.99
CA ALA A 158 -10.40 15.61 -26.26
C ALA A 158 -9.92 14.32 -26.95
N SER A 159 -9.43 13.37 -26.16
CA SER A 159 -8.92 12.09 -26.65
C SER A 159 -9.32 10.94 -25.73
N PHE A 160 -9.12 9.72 -26.22
CA PHE A 160 -9.37 8.48 -25.52
C PHE A 160 -8.15 7.56 -25.65
N ALA A 161 -7.90 6.76 -24.61
CA ALA A 161 -6.88 5.73 -24.67
C ALA A 161 -7.43 4.37 -24.21
N LEU A 162 -6.91 3.31 -24.82
CA LEU A 162 -7.15 1.93 -24.40
C LEU A 162 -5.83 1.28 -24.03
N GLY A 163 -5.86 0.43 -23.01
CA GLY A 163 -4.66 -0.24 -22.55
C GLY A 163 -4.93 -1.60 -21.95
N GLY A 164 -3.88 -2.39 -21.89
CA GLY A 164 -3.88 -3.73 -21.33
C GLY A 164 -2.57 -4.03 -20.63
N GLY A 165 -2.62 -4.83 -19.58
CA GLY A 165 -1.45 -5.26 -18.85
C GLY A 165 -1.63 -6.63 -18.22
N ALA A 166 -0.51 -7.24 -17.85
CA ALA A 166 -0.48 -8.55 -17.22
C ALA A 166 0.51 -8.56 -16.06
N LEU A 167 0.18 -9.35 -15.04
CA LEU A 167 1.09 -9.72 -13.96
C LEU A 167 1.20 -11.24 -13.86
N VAL A 168 2.42 -11.73 -13.66
CA VAL A 168 2.73 -13.14 -13.43
C VAL A 168 3.56 -13.26 -12.16
N ALA A 169 2.96 -13.79 -11.08
CA ALA A 169 3.65 -14.06 -9.84
C ALA A 169 4.47 -15.35 -9.95
N LEU A 170 5.79 -15.22 -9.85
CA LEU A 170 6.71 -16.36 -9.82
C LEU A 170 6.96 -16.86 -8.40
N HIS A 171 6.73 -15.99 -7.41
CA HIS A 171 6.87 -16.27 -5.99
C HIS A 171 5.86 -15.38 -5.21
N PRO A 172 5.44 -15.75 -3.98
CA PRO A 172 4.57 -14.89 -3.15
C PRO A 172 5.05 -13.44 -2.97
N ASN A 173 6.37 -13.22 -3.12
CA ASN A 173 7.00 -11.92 -2.95
C ASN A 173 7.51 -11.29 -4.26
N PHE A 174 7.32 -11.95 -5.41
CA PHE A 174 7.91 -11.53 -6.68
C PHE A 174 6.97 -11.81 -7.84
N ALA A 175 6.70 -10.78 -8.64
CA ALA A 175 5.95 -10.89 -9.88
C ALA A 175 6.65 -10.14 -11.02
N LEU A 176 6.46 -10.62 -12.24
CA LEU A 176 6.75 -9.85 -13.44
C LEU A 176 5.48 -9.15 -13.92
N ALA A 177 5.62 -7.95 -14.45
CA ALA A 177 4.52 -7.12 -14.91
C ALA A 177 4.89 -6.46 -16.24
N ALA A 178 3.93 -6.32 -17.14
CA ALA A 178 4.07 -5.55 -18.36
C ALA A 178 2.73 -4.95 -18.79
N ASP A 179 2.78 -3.80 -19.45
CA ASP A 179 1.59 -3.15 -20.01
C ASP A 179 1.87 -2.40 -21.30
N VAL A 180 0.78 -2.10 -22.00
CA VAL A 180 0.73 -1.26 -23.19
C VAL A 180 -0.54 -0.41 -23.17
N VAL A 181 -0.43 0.84 -23.60
CA VAL A 181 -1.53 1.81 -23.75
C VAL A 181 -1.37 2.52 -25.09
N THR A 182 -2.48 2.74 -25.78
CA THR A 182 -2.53 3.53 -27.03
C THR A 182 -3.61 4.58 -26.92
N LEU A 183 -3.30 5.78 -27.41
CA LEU A 183 -4.29 6.79 -27.76
C LEU A 183 -5.04 6.33 -29.02
N LEU A 184 -6.34 6.63 -29.10
CA LEU A 184 -7.22 6.18 -30.19
C LEU A 184 -7.12 7.06 -31.44
N ASP A 185 -6.70 8.30 -31.25
CA ASP A 185 -6.45 9.34 -32.26
C ASP A 185 -4.96 9.45 -32.61
N ARG A 186 -4.12 8.51 -32.15
CA ARG A 186 -2.68 8.52 -32.43
C ARG A 186 -2.41 8.47 -33.94
N GLU A 187 -1.89 9.56 -34.47
CA GLU A 187 -1.32 9.66 -35.81
C GLU A 187 0.18 9.38 -35.69
N GLY A 188 0.65 8.23 -36.18
CA GLY A 188 2.00 7.70 -35.91
C GLY A 188 3.18 8.48 -36.49
N ASP A 189 2.97 9.72 -36.94
CA ASP A 189 3.94 10.53 -37.68
C ASP A 189 4.56 11.66 -36.81
N ASP A 190 4.02 11.94 -35.61
CA ASP A 190 4.42 13.08 -34.75
C ASP A 190 5.39 12.70 -33.60
N GLY A 191 6.04 11.54 -33.66
CA GLY A 191 6.91 11.05 -32.57
C GLY A 191 6.13 10.53 -31.35
N GLU A 192 4.83 10.27 -31.51
CA GLU A 192 3.99 9.65 -30.49
C GLU A 192 3.99 8.11 -30.64
N GLU A 193 4.63 7.44 -29.69
CA GLU A 193 4.69 5.98 -29.64
C GLU A 193 3.57 5.38 -28.78
N LEU A 194 3.36 4.07 -28.95
CA LEU A 194 2.62 3.28 -27.97
C LEU A 194 3.29 3.43 -26.59
N ALA A 195 2.53 3.78 -25.57
CA ALA A 195 3.02 3.74 -24.19
C ALA A 195 3.19 2.28 -23.77
N TRP A 196 4.36 1.91 -23.25
CA TRP A 196 4.62 0.55 -22.78
C TRP A 196 5.47 0.54 -21.51
N SER A 197 5.39 -0.55 -20.76
CA SER A 197 6.32 -0.82 -19.67
C SER A 197 6.50 -2.31 -19.40
N ALA A 198 7.62 -2.64 -18.78
CA ALA A 198 7.89 -3.95 -18.21
C ALA A 198 8.68 -3.79 -16.90
N GLY A 199 8.39 -4.63 -15.90
CA GLY A 199 9.04 -4.51 -14.61
C GLY A 199 8.91 -5.73 -13.71
N ALA A 200 9.76 -5.73 -12.69
CA ALA A 200 9.73 -6.66 -11.57
C ALA A 200 9.06 -6.00 -10.36
N GLN A 201 8.00 -6.62 -9.87
CA GLN A 201 7.23 -6.20 -8.70
C GLN A 201 7.64 -7.02 -7.48
N ILE A 202 8.14 -6.36 -6.45
CA ILE A 202 8.72 -6.96 -5.25
C ILE A 202 7.88 -6.54 -4.05
N ARG A 203 7.33 -7.53 -3.34
CA ARG A 203 6.80 -7.37 -1.99
C ARG A 203 7.96 -7.53 -1.02
N ILE A 204 8.21 -6.52 -0.18
CA ILE A 204 9.29 -6.58 0.80
C ILE A 204 8.79 -7.40 2.00
N PRO A 205 9.36 -8.59 2.26
CA PRO A 205 8.87 -9.49 3.29
C PRO A 205 8.83 -8.80 4.66
N SER A 206 7.81 -9.14 5.45
CA SER A 206 7.63 -8.62 6.82
C SER A 206 7.42 -7.11 6.92
N THR A 207 7.19 -6.42 5.79
CA THR A 207 6.82 -5.00 5.77
C THR A 207 5.60 -4.79 4.88
N PRO A 208 4.87 -3.68 5.02
CA PRO A 208 3.79 -3.34 4.10
C PRO A 208 4.33 -2.65 2.82
N HIS A 209 5.65 -2.52 2.65
CA HIS A 209 6.28 -1.85 1.52
C HIS A 209 6.37 -2.72 0.27
N THR A 210 6.38 -2.06 -0.87
CA THR A 210 6.66 -2.69 -2.17
C THR A 210 7.66 -1.87 -2.98
N LEU A 211 8.41 -2.57 -3.82
CA LEU A 211 9.36 -1.98 -4.77
C LEU A 211 9.03 -2.49 -6.18
N SER A 212 8.90 -1.58 -7.14
CA SER A 212 8.96 -1.88 -8.56
C SER A 212 10.33 -1.52 -9.08
N LEU A 213 10.93 -2.36 -9.92
CA LEU A 213 12.03 -1.97 -10.81
C LEU A 213 11.52 -2.17 -12.23
N HIS A 214 11.57 -1.13 -13.07
CA HIS A 214 10.93 -1.19 -14.38
C HIS A 214 11.68 -0.41 -15.46
N VAL A 215 11.28 -0.69 -16.69
CA VAL A 215 11.57 0.08 -17.90
C VAL A 215 10.25 0.51 -18.54
N THR A 216 10.23 1.69 -19.14
CA THR A 216 9.05 2.26 -19.81
C THR A 216 9.47 3.38 -20.73
N ASN A 217 8.66 3.70 -21.73
CA ASN A 217 8.82 4.92 -22.53
C ASN A 217 7.88 6.07 -22.10
N THR A 218 7.20 5.95 -20.96
CA THR A 218 6.27 6.96 -20.44
C THR A 218 6.93 7.88 -19.41
N ASN A 219 6.42 9.11 -19.27
CA ASN A 219 7.07 10.14 -18.47
C ASN A 219 6.65 10.11 -17.01
N THR A 220 5.36 10.31 -16.75
CA THR A 220 4.78 10.38 -15.40
C THR A 220 3.77 9.25 -15.16
N ALA A 221 3.23 9.18 -13.95
CA ALA A 221 2.16 8.24 -13.58
C ALA A 221 0.76 8.87 -13.51
N THR A 222 0.57 10.07 -14.06
CA THR A 222 -0.78 10.64 -14.27
C THR A 222 -1.51 9.86 -15.37
N LEU A 223 -2.83 10.00 -15.46
CA LEU A 223 -3.60 9.27 -16.47
C LEU A 223 -3.15 9.59 -17.89
N GLN A 224 -2.88 10.87 -18.18
CA GLN A 224 -2.37 11.29 -19.49
C GLN A 224 -0.89 10.92 -19.68
N GLY A 225 -0.03 11.20 -18.71
CA GLY A 225 1.43 10.96 -18.83
C GLY A 225 1.80 9.48 -18.91
N SER A 226 0.96 8.59 -18.38
CA SER A 226 1.10 7.13 -18.52
C SER A 226 0.39 6.56 -19.75
N SER A 227 -0.31 7.39 -20.52
CA SER A 227 -1.00 7.02 -21.76
C SER A 227 -0.23 7.39 -23.04
N ARG A 228 0.79 8.23 -22.93
CA ARG A 228 1.62 8.71 -24.05
C ARG A 228 3.04 8.16 -23.96
N GLY A 229 3.45 7.42 -24.97
CA GLY A 229 4.83 6.95 -25.14
C GLY A 229 5.65 8.01 -25.88
N GLY A 230 6.90 8.19 -25.46
CA GLY A 230 7.91 8.92 -26.25
C GLY A 230 8.97 7.97 -26.82
N ASP A 231 9.91 8.53 -27.56
CA ASP A 231 10.99 7.78 -28.22
C ASP A 231 12.07 7.26 -27.24
N GLU A 232 12.12 7.85 -26.03
CA GLU A 232 13.16 7.57 -25.05
C GLU A 232 12.77 6.44 -24.09
N MET A 233 13.64 5.43 -23.99
CA MET A 233 13.51 4.38 -22.99
C MET A 233 14.01 4.88 -21.64
N ARG A 234 13.14 4.77 -20.63
CA ARG A 234 13.41 5.19 -19.26
C ARG A 234 13.50 3.97 -18.35
N GLY A 235 14.60 3.87 -17.61
CA GLY A 235 14.68 2.97 -16.45
C GLY A 235 14.05 3.63 -15.23
N GLY A 236 13.54 2.87 -14.28
CA GLY A 236 12.90 3.46 -13.12
C GLY A 236 12.62 2.50 -11.97
N PHE A 237 12.15 3.08 -10.87
CA PHE A 237 11.63 2.32 -9.75
C PHE A 237 10.40 2.99 -9.16
N GLU A 238 9.58 2.21 -8.45
CA GLU A 238 8.53 2.75 -7.60
C GLU A 238 8.62 2.16 -6.19
N PHE A 239 8.69 3.00 -5.17
CA PHE A 239 8.63 2.57 -3.77
C PHE A 239 7.33 3.02 -3.10
N THR A 240 6.56 2.09 -2.55
CA THR A 240 5.30 2.39 -1.86
C THR A 240 5.42 2.29 -0.35
N VAL A 241 4.99 3.34 0.33
CA VAL A 241 4.99 3.50 1.79
C VAL A 241 3.57 3.71 2.27
N PRO A 242 2.87 2.64 2.72
CA PRO A 242 1.61 2.78 3.40
C PRO A 242 1.83 3.20 4.87
N LEU A 243 1.10 4.21 5.28
CA LEU A 243 1.11 4.86 6.58
C LEU A 243 -0.28 4.72 7.21
N THR A 244 -0.48 3.70 8.06
CA THR A 244 -1.76 3.52 8.78
C THR A 244 -1.95 4.63 9.81
N LEU A 245 -2.91 5.54 9.62
CA LEU A 245 -3.02 6.75 10.43
C LEU A 245 -3.39 6.50 11.90
N SER A 246 -4.05 5.38 12.20
CA SER A 246 -4.30 4.95 13.58
C SER A 246 -3.01 4.82 14.40
N ARG A 247 -1.85 4.63 13.76
CA ARG A 247 -0.53 4.58 14.41
C ARG A 247 -0.08 5.92 15.00
N TRP A 248 -0.57 7.04 14.48
CA TRP A 248 -0.16 8.39 14.90
C TRP A 248 -1.30 9.18 15.55
N PHE A 249 -2.53 8.98 15.08
CA PHE A 249 -3.70 9.77 15.49
C PHE A 249 -4.83 8.93 16.09
N GLY A 250 -4.77 7.60 15.94
CA GLY A 250 -5.59 6.72 16.77
C GLY A 250 -5.05 6.87 18.17
N GLY A 251 -5.80 7.61 19.01
CA GLY A 251 -5.39 7.92 20.38
C GLY A 251 -4.72 6.70 20.95
N GLY A 252 -3.43 6.82 21.25
CA GLY A 252 -2.64 5.69 21.65
C GLY A 252 -3.43 4.93 22.71
N ALA A 253 -3.25 3.62 22.76
CA ALA A 253 -3.14 3.00 24.06
C ALA A 253 -1.92 3.63 24.78
N ALA A 254 -1.99 4.95 25.05
CA ALA A 254 -1.37 5.59 26.17
C ALA A 254 -1.85 4.77 27.35
N ALA A 255 -0.95 3.95 27.86
CA ALA A 255 -0.93 3.54 29.25
C ALA A 255 -2.33 3.34 29.84
N ALA A 256 -3.02 2.26 29.45
CA ALA A 256 -3.82 1.53 30.43
C ALA A 256 -2.84 0.79 31.36
N ALA A 257 -2.00 1.57 32.05
CA ALA A 257 -1.35 1.18 33.27
C ALA A 257 -2.42 1.35 34.35
N ALA A 258 -3.11 0.26 34.67
CA ALA A 258 -3.59 0.03 36.02
C ALA A 258 -3.86 -1.46 36.25
N ASP A 259 -4.58 -2.16 35.35
CA ASP A 259 -4.87 -3.58 35.58
C ASP A 259 -4.71 -4.39 34.29
N GLY A 260 -3.61 -5.15 34.20
CA GLY A 260 -3.50 -6.23 33.22
C GLY A 260 -4.59 -7.27 33.49
N VAL A 261 -4.96 -8.06 32.48
CA VAL A 261 -5.95 -9.12 32.69
C VAL A 261 -5.35 -10.15 33.64
N ASP A 262 -5.94 -10.30 34.82
CA ASP A 262 -5.55 -11.34 35.77
C ASP A 262 -5.99 -12.70 35.23
N MET A 263 -5.01 -13.56 35.01
CA MET A 263 -5.19 -14.94 34.54
C MET A 263 -4.35 -15.90 35.41
N THR A 264 -4.16 -15.57 36.68
CA THR A 264 -3.46 -16.41 37.66
C THR A 264 -4.17 -17.75 37.93
N ASP A 265 -5.45 -17.85 37.57
CA ASP A 265 -6.26 -19.08 37.58
C ASP A 265 -5.96 -20.03 36.40
N ARG A 266 -5.23 -19.57 35.37
CA ARG A 266 -4.95 -20.34 34.15
C ARG A 266 -3.52 -20.89 34.10
N ASP A 267 -3.40 -22.15 33.68
CA ASP A 267 -2.11 -22.76 33.32
C ASP A 267 -1.60 -22.32 31.95
N THR A 268 -2.51 -21.93 31.06
CA THR A 268 -2.19 -21.47 29.71
C THR A 268 -2.96 -20.20 29.40
N VAL A 269 -2.24 -19.17 28.98
CA VAL A 269 -2.77 -17.85 28.60
C VAL A 269 -2.47 -17.59 27.14
N VAL A 270 -3.46 -17.09 26.40
CA VAL A 270 -3.31 -16.78 24.97
C VAL A 270 -3.20 -15.27 24.79
N VAL A 271 -2.16 -14.85 24.06
CA VAL A 271 -2.01 -13.48 23.56
C VAL A 271 -2.14 -13.53 22.05
N THR A 272 -3.14 -12.86 21.51
CA THR A 272 -3.35 -12.76 20.07
C THR A 272 -2.50 -11.62 19.51
N ILE A 273 -1.84 -11.87 18.38
CA ILE A 273 -1.13 -10.85 17.61
C ILE A 273 -1.95 -10.54 16.36
N ARG A 274 -2.40 -9.30 16.21
CA ARG A 274 -3.11 -8.81 15.03
C ARG A 274 -2.88 -7.30 14.90
N ASP A 275 -2.85 -6.79 13.67
CA ASP A 275 -2.79 -5.35 13.38
C ASP A 275 -1.64 -4.61 14.11
N PHE A 276 -0.49 -5.28 14.26
CA PHE A 276 0.66 -4.78 15.02
C PHE A 276 0.35 -4.51 16.51
N GLU A 277 -0.46 -5.34 17.14
CA GLU A 277 -0.77 -5.25 18.57
C GLU A 277 -0.75 -6.63 19.25
N PHE A 278 -0.43 -6.64 20.54
CA PHE A 278 -0.62 -7.80 21.43
C PHE A 278 -1.93 -7.63 22.19
N SER A 279 -2.82 -8.63 22.13
CA SER A 279 -4.11 -8.59 22.83
C SER A 279 -4.34 -9.88 23.64
N PRO A 280 -4.41 -9.82 24.98
CA PRO A 280 -4.24 -8.62 25.80
C PRO A 280 -2.80 -8.08 25.79
N ALA A 281 -2.64 -6.75 25.93
CA ALA A 281 -1.32 -6.11 25.98
C ALA A 281 -0.58 -6.34 27.31
N SER A 282 -1.33 -6.54 28.40
CA SER A 282 -0.77 -6.89 29.72
C SER A 282 -1.57 -8.04 30.32
N VAL A 283 -0.88 -9.09 30.75
CA VAL A 283 -1.50 -10.22 31.48
C VAL A 283 -0.72 -10.49 32.77
N THR A 284 -1.45 -10.86 33.82
CA THR A 284 -0.87 -11.31 35.09
C THR A 284 -1.09 -12.81 35.21
N ILE A 285 -0.03 -13.57 35.48
CA ILE A 285 -0.04 -15.04 35.53
C ILE A 285 0.68 -15.54 36.77
N ARG A 286 0.40 -16.78 37.15
CA ARG A 286 1.13 -17.47 38.21
C ARG A 286 2.47 -18.04 37.71
N PRO A 287 3.49 -18.17 38.57
CA PRO A 287 4.68 -18.96 38.25
C PRO A 287 4.29 -20.37 37.76
N GLY A 288 4.93 -20.81 36.68
CA GLY A 288 4.67 -22.08 36.01
C GLY A 288 3.69 -21.99 34.84
N ALA A 289 2.95 -20.89 34.68
CA ALA A 289 2.01 -20.73 33.57
C ALA A 289 2.72 -20.56 32.22
N THR A 290 2.06 -21.00 31.15
CA THR A 290 2.54 -20.90 29.77
C THR A 290 1.76 -19.84 29.00
N VAL A 291 2.46 -18.88 28.40
CA VAL A 291 1.87 -17.91 27.47
C VAL A 291 2.04 -18.42 26.05
N VAL A 292 0.96 -18.39 25.27
CA VAL A 292 0.92 -18.76 23.86
C VAL A 292 0.59 -17.52 23.05
N TRP A 293 1.53 -17.08 22.22
CA TRP A 293 1.29 -16.02 21.25
C TRP A 293 0.75 -16.62 19.96
N VAL A 294 -0.43 -16.20 19.52
CA VAL A 294 -1.08 -16.65 18.29
C VAL A 294 -1.07 -15.51 17.29
N ASN A 295 -0.41 -15.68 16.15
CA ASN A 295 -0.40 -14.68 15.10
C ASN A 295 -1.64 -14.84 14.20
N ASP A 296 -2.65 -14.03 14.45
CA ASP A 296 -3.87 -13.92 13.64
C ASP A 296 -3.74 -12.80 12.57
N GLY A 297 -2.61 -12.10 12.55
CA GLY A 297 -2.25 -11.12 11.54
C GLY A 297 -1.73 -11.73 10.25
N GLY A 298 -1.56 -10.87 9.24
CA GLY A 298 -1.06 -11.24 7.91
C GLY A 298 0.45 -11.10 7.74
N ILE A 299 1.17 -10.62 8.76
CA ILE A 299 2.62 -10.44 8.75
C ILE A 299 3.23 -11.20 9.92
N ALA A 300 4.51 -11.55 9.80
CA ALA A 300 5.19 -12.27 10.85
C ALA A 300 5.58 -11.35 12.02
N HIS A 301 5.50 -11.85 13.26
CA HIS A 301 5.79 -11.10 14.48
C HIS A 301 6.68 -11.91 15.43
N THR A 302 7.44 -11.26 16.29
CA THR A 302 8.03 -11.89 17.50
C THR A 302 7.31 -11.41 18.76
N ALA A 303 7.51 -12.13 19.86
CA ALA A 303 7.39 -11.62 21.22
C ALA A 303 8.74 -11.86 21.92
N THR A 304 9.43 -10.78 22.28
CA THR A 304 10.82 -10.82 22.73
C THR A 304 11.02 -9.90 23.94
N ALA A 305 11.49 -10.47 25.05
CA ALA A 305 11.93 -9.74 26.24
C ALA A 305 13.43 -9.97 26.44
N ALA A 306 14.21 -8.89 26.38
CA ALA A 306 15.66 -8.95 26.52
C ALA A 306 16.05 -9.66 27.83
N GLY A 307 16.91 -10.69 27.71
CA GLY A 307 17.39 -11.47 28.85
C GLY A 307 16.38 -12.42 29.49
N THR A 308 15.13 -12.50 29.00
CA THR A 308 14.11 -13.43 29.51
C THR A 308 13.69 -14.48 28.48
N PHE A 309 13.12 -14.05 27.34
CA PHE A 309 12.57 -14.96 26.33
C PHE A 309 12.57 -14.36 24.93
N ASP A 310 12.59 -15.23 23.93
CA ASP A 310 12.38 -14.89 22.53
C ASP A 310 11.59 -16.01 21.84
N THR A 311 10.47 -15.68 21.21
CA THR A 311 9.68 -16.64 20.43
C THR A 311 10.29 -16.97 19.07
N GLY A 312 11.26 -16.17 18.60
CA GLY A 312 11.59 -16.10 17.18
C GLY A 312 10.42 -15.60 16.34
N MET A 313 10.54 -15.69 15.02
CA MET A 313 9.48 -15.27 14.09
C MET A 313 8.27 -16.21 14.14
N ILE A 314 7.12 -15.65 14.49
CA ILE A 314 5.81 -16.28 14.43
C ILE A 314 5.18 -15.90 13.09
N ALA A 315 5.18 -16.83 12.13
CA ALA A 315 4.55 -16.64 10.82
C ALA A 315 3.04 -16.36 10.93
N PRO A 316 2.39 -15.77 9.91
CA PRO A 316 0.93 -15.66 9.86
C PRO A 316 0.25 -17.00 10.14
N ARG A 317 -0.79 -17.01 10.98
CA ARG A 317 -1.53 -18.20 11.43
C ARG A 317 -0.71 -19.20 12.26
N ALA A 318 0.55 -18.90 12.58
CA ALA A 318 1.37 -19.71 13.47
C ALA A 318 1.24 -19.27 14.92
N ARG A 319 1.87 -20.03 15.83
CA ARG A 319 1.88 -19.74 17.27
C ARG A 319 3.22 -20.11 17.88
N ALA A 320 3.61 -19.40 18.92
CA ALA A 320 4.77 -19.73 19.76
C ALA A 320 4.37 -19.73 21.23
N ARG A 321 5.12 -20.42 22.08
CA ARG A 321 4.81 -20.52 23.50
C ARG A 321 6.06 -20.37 24.37
N TYR A 322 5.89 -19.83 25.57
CA TYR A 322 6.94 -19.75 26.58
C TYR A 322 6.36 -19.96 27.98
N THR A 323 7.06 -20.71 28.82
CA THR A 323 6.63 -21.00 30.21
C THR A 323 7.41 -20.14 31.19
N PHE A 324 6.71 -19.32 31.96
CA PHE A 324 7.30 -18.40 32.93
C PHE A 324 7.43 -19.07 34.28
N ARG A 325 8.65 -19.35 34.74
CA ARG A 325 8.89 -20.05 36.02
C ARG A 325 9.24 -19.11 37.17
N GLN A 326 9.80 -17.95 36.87
CA GLN A 326 10.27 -16.99 37.87
C GLN A 326 9.28 -15.84 37.99
N ALA A 327 9.01 -15.41 39.22
CA ALA A 327 8.23 -14.21 39.46
C ALA A 327 8.98 -12.97 38.97
N GLY A 328 8.24 -11.96 38.53
CA GLY A 328 8.79 -10.73 37.98
C GLY A 328 7.92 -10.13 36.89
N GLU A 329 8.32 -8.95 36.43
CA GLU A 329 7.70 -8.30 35.29
C GLU A 329 8.58 -8.45 34.05
N HIS A 330 7.96 -8.88 32.94
CA HIS A 330 8.62 -9.08 31.67
C HIS A 330 7.96 -8.17 30.63
N ALA A 331 8.50 -6.97 30.46
CA ALA A 331 8.18 -6.12 29.32
C ALA A 331 8.80 -6.74 28.07
N TYR A 332 8.00 -6.86 27.00
CA TYR A 332 8.42 -7.48 25.74
C TYR A 332 7.94 -6.65 24.56
N LEU A 333 8.58 -6.88 23.41
CA LEU A 333 8.26 -6.21 22.17
C LEU A 333 8.28 -7.16 20.98
N CYS A 334 7.81 -6.67 19.83
CA CYS A 334 8.05 -7.31 18.54
C CYS A 334 9.33 -6.73 17.92
N THR A 335 10.36 -7.53 17.69
CA THR A 335 11.65 -7.06 17.16
C THR A 335 11.54 -6.33 15.82
N PRO A 336 10.81 -6.85 14.80
CA PRO A 336 10.61 -6.11 13.54
C PRO A 336 9.70 -4.88 13.70
N HIS A 337 8.99 -4.76 14.82
CA HIS A 337 8.04 -3.68 15.08
C HIS A 337 8.19 -3.17 16.53
N PRO A 338 9.29 -2.49 16.90
CA PRO A 338 9.63 -2.19 18.31
C PRO A 338 8.61 -1.33 19.07
N PHE A 339 7.68 -0.71 18.33
CA PHE A 339 6.54 0.01 18.88
C PHE A 339 5.43 -0.91 19.43
N MET A 340 5.36 -2.17 18.98
CA MET A 340 4.49 -3.19 19.56
C MET A 340 5.06 -3.61 20.91
N LYS A 341 4.36 -3.30 22.00
CA LYS A 341 4.80 -3.60 23.36
C LYS A 341 3.74 -4.38 24.10
N GLY A 342 4.19 -5.32 24.91
CA GLY A 342 3.35 -6.02 25.87
C GLY A 342 4.08 -6.22 27.20
N ARG A 343 3.36 -6.71 28.20
CA ARG A 343 3.92 -7.01 29.51
C ARG A 343 3.31 -8.31 30.07
N ILE A 344 4.17 -9.18 30.58
CA ILE A 344 3.76 -10.35 31.38
C ILE A 344 4.17 -10.07 32.83
N VAL A 345 3.22 -10.06 33.76
CA VAL A 345 3.49 -9.98 35.19
C VAL A 345 3.35 -11.38 35.78
N VAL A 346 4.41 -11.90 36.39
CA VAL A 346 4.43 -13.21 37.02
C VAL A 346 4.48 -13.00 38.54
N ARG A 347 3.40 -13.34 39.24
CA ARG A 347 3.34 -13.22 40.70
C ARG A 347 2.57 -14.39 41.31
N GLY A 348 2.91 -14.74 42.55
CA GLY A 348 2.12 -15.71 43.31
C GLY A 348 0.70 -15.19 43.45
N GLY A 349 -0.29 -16.07 43.32
CA GLY A 349 -1.65 -15.71 43.70
C GLY A 349 -1.67 -15.47 45.21
N ASP A 350 -2.17 -14.31 45.65
CA ASP A 350 -2.54 -14.13 47.04
C ASP A 350 -3.63 -15.17 47.34
N GLN A 351 -3.33 -16.10 48.24
CA GLN A 351 -4.31 -17.07 48.76
C GLN A 351 -5.25 -16.40 49.74
#